data_AF-Q8SUH6-F1
#
_entry.id   AF-Q8SUH6-F1
#
_cell.length_a   1.000
_cell.length_b   1.000
_cell.length_c   1.000
_cell.angle_alpha   90.00
_cell.angle_beta   90.00
_cell.angle_gamma   90.00
#
_symmetry.space_group_name_H-M   'P 1'
#
loop_
_entity.id
_entity.type
_entity.pdbx_description
1 polymer ?
#
loop_
_entity_poly.entity_id
_entity_poly.type
_entity_poly.pdbx_seq_one_letter_code
_entity_poly.pdbx_strand_id
1 'polypeptide(L)'
;MDTKGSLADKIDIFFLLKQQKLITKKELGMLLPTQSYEDYRVNYYRRRVPEVFDRNFRKEWFIYRYLDDFFCEERRKAIWNIYSFKIEGPCIIARNISDDVPGSVINSAFSQCVNLERFWIQHQTSQNGFSRLCYIILKKEASVQESIDFMRSVLDRKLGIELEEFDISGVVEPKILSDCNDYDTAMSIFSSMCRMFDINEEEVLKKYSSALGDTSTRQNTAEFICNALKNVFLYCYTCAHQYDDPLEMMMGCRNHKTTDAAARRREFLSSHQEFGYLDVKTKEEELNNMTTIVNENHYKCGFCGKAFESEKFIFNHFNNKHENEIRRIEKGIENFKKFICRIDCFVLGIIEGTDDDRIPKFILPNIKDDRVVYDMGAVFSGEIAIGK
;
A
#
# COMPACT_ATOMS: atom_id res chain seq x y z
N MET A 1 -5.88 -23.38 35.48
CA MET A 1 -5.56 -21.99 35.85
C MET A 1 -5.97 -21.12 34.69
N ASP A 2 -6.83 -20.14 34.94
CA ASP A 2 -7.50 -19.36 33.92
C ASP A 2 -6.53 -18.32 33.34
N THR A 3 -5.63 -18.76 32.46
CA THR A 3 -4.60 -17.92 31.83
C THR A 3 -5.20 -16.81 30.97
N LYS A 4 -6.51 -16.85 30.67
CA LYS A 4 -7.23 -15.81 29.95
C LYS A 4 -7.30 -14.50 30.72
N GLY A 5 -7.29 -14.52 32.06
CA GLY A 5 -7.34 -13.31 32.87
C GLY A 5 -6.07 -12.45 32.81
N SER A 6 -4.89 -13.03 32.55
CA SER A 6 -3.60 -12.32 32.79
C SER A 6 -3.12 -11.43 31.63
N LEU A 7 -3.64 -11.62 30.41
CA LEU A 7 -3.27 -10.82 29.24
C LEU A 7 -4.01 -9.48 29.18
N ALA A 8 -5.30 -9.47 29.58
CA ALA A 8 -6.16 -8.28 29.51
C ALA A 8 -5.66 -7.14 30.41
N ASP A 9 -5.00 -7.45 31.53
CA ASP A 9 -4.47 -6.44 32.46
C ASP A 9 -3.22 -5.71 31.93
N LYS A 10 -2.61 -6.17 30.83
CA LYS A 10 -1.29 -5.67 30.36
C LYS A 10 -1.32 -5.05 28.97
N ILE A 11 -2.35 -5.33 28.19
CA ILE A 11 -2.56 -4.79 26.85
C ILE A 11 -3.79 -3.91 26.92
N ASP A 12 -3.63 -2.61 26.70
CA ASP A 12 -4.76 -1.69 26.57
C ASP A 12 -4.92 -1.24 25.12
N ILE A 13 -6.01 -0.52 24.86
CA ILE A 13 -6.32 -0.02 23.53
C ILE A 13 -5.25 0.95 23.01
N PHE A 14 -4.61 1.74 23.88
CA PHE A 14 -3.59 2.70 23.49
C PHE A 14 -2.29 2.02 23.05
N PHE A 15 -1.94 0.91 23.70
CA PHE A 15 -0.85 0.04 23.29
C PHE A 15 -1.10 -0.50 21.89
N LEU A 16 -2.28 -1.09 21.65
CA LEU A 16 -2.66 -1.65 20.34
C LEU A 16 -2.67 -0.58 19.26
N LEU A 17 -3.17 0.61 19.58
CA LEU A 17 -3.18 1.74 18.66
C LEU A 17 -1.78 2.18 18.26
N LYS A 18 -0.76 2.00 19.11
CA LYS A 18 0.64 2.35 18.81
C LYS A 18 1.42 1.28 18.04
N GLN A 19 0.85 0.08 17.87
CA GLN A 19 1.53 -1.00 17.15
C GLN A 19 1.66 -0.70 15.66
N GLN A 20 2.63 -1.34 14.99
CA GLN A 20 2.82 -1.22 13.55
C GLN A 20 1.89 -2.11 12.73
N LYS A 21 1.21 -3.06 13.39
CA LYS A 21 0.37 -4.06 12.75
C LYS A 21 -1.04 -3.97 13.31
N LEU A 22 -2.02 -3.89 12.41
CA LEU A 22 -3.43 -3.97 12.74
C LEU A 22 -3.74 -5.40 13.19
N ILE A 23 -4.44 -5.55 14.32
CA ILE A 23 -4.94 -6.86 14.75
C ILE A 23 -6.31 -7.15 14.15
N THR A 24 -6.64 -8.42 13.99
CA THR A 24 -7.94 -8.86 13.44
C THR A 24 -9.07 -8.69 14.44
N LYS A 25 -10.32 -8.80 13.98
CA LYS A 25 -11.49 -8.70 14.86
C LYS A 25 -11.49 -9.80 15.92
N LYS A 26 -11.11 -11.01 15.51
CA LYS A 26 -10.97 -12.16 16.40
C LYS A 26 -9.87 -11.94 17.43
N GLU A 27 -8.73 -11.40 17.02
CA GLU A 27 -7.60 -11.09 17.91
C GLU A 27 -7.97 -10.02 18.94
N LEU A 28 -8.64 -8.94 18.51
CA LEU A 28 -9.12 -7.92 19.44
C LEU A 28 -10.13 -8.52 20.42
N GLY A 29 -11.08 -9.32 19.95
CA GLY A 29 -12.07 -9.98 20.82
C GLY A 29 -11.44 -10.93 21.85
N MET A 30 -10.25 -11.46 21.58
CA MET A 30 -9.49 -12.27 22.54
C MET A 30 -8.73 -11.41 23.56
N LEU A 31 -8.15 -10.30 23.13
CA LEU A 31 -7.31 -9.44 23.98
C LEU A 31 -8.14 -8.46 24.82
N LEU A 32 -9.15 -7.84 24.19
CA LEU A 32 -9.99 -6.78 24.73
C LEU A 32 -11.46 -7.00 24.36
N PRO A 33 -12.16 -7.97 24.98
CA PRO A 33 -13.51 -8.37 24.58
C PRO A 33 -14.58 -7.28 24.67
N THR A 34 -14.34 -6.24 25.48
CA THR A 34 -15.26 -5.12 25.68
C THR A 34 -15.05 -3.98 24.68
N GLN A 35 -13.98 -4.01 23.90
CA GLN A 35 -13.65 -2.96 22.94
C GLN A 35 -14.32 -3.17 21.59
N SER A 36 -14.79 -2.09 20.99
CA SER A 36 -15.34 -2.08 19.64
C SER A 36 -14.22 -2.20 18.61
N TYR A 37 -14.30 -3.21 17.74
CA TYR A 37 -13.35 -3.38 16.65
C TYR A 37 -13.40 -2.24 15.64
N GLU A 38 -14.60 -1.73 15.35
CA GLU A 38 -14.75 -0.61 14.41
C GLU A 38 -14.08 0.65 14.95
N ASP A 39 -14.28 0.97 16.24
CA ASP A 39 -13.64 2.13 16.85
C ASP A 39 -12.12 1.97 16.91
N TYR A 40 -11.63 0.76 17.26
CA TYR A 40 -10.21 0.46 17.21
C TYR A 40 -9.64 0.67 15.80
N ARG A 41 -10.27 0.08 14.78
CA ARG A 41 -9.81 0.12 13.40
C ARG A 41 -9.80 1.54 12.86
N VAL A 42 -10.85 2.33 13.09
CA VAL A 42 -10.94 3.74 12.70
C VAL A 42 -9.83 4.56 13.35
N ASN A 43 -9.61 4.41 14.66
CA ASN A 43 -8.55 5.13 15.36
C ASN A 43 -7.14 4.68 14.94
N TYR A 44 -6.96 3.39 14.63
CA TYR A 44 -5.71 2.87 14.09
C TYR A 44 -5.39 3.55 12.75
N TYR A 45 -6.34 3.57 11.81
CA TYR A 45 -6.15 4.21 10.51
C TYR A 45 -5.98 5.72 10.61
N ARG A 46 -6.73 6.40 11.49
CA ARG A 46 -6.60 7.85 11.74
C ARG A 46 -5.18 8.23 12.16
N ARG A 47 -4.48 7.38 12.91
CA ARG A 47 -3.06 7.57 13.22
C ARG A 47 -2.16 7.12 12.07
N ARG A 48 -2.39 5.92 11.55
CA ARG A 48 -1.43 5.20 10.72
C ARG A 48 -1.33 5.73 9.29
N VAL A 49 -2.45 6.17 8.71
CA VAL A 49 -2.49 6.69 7.34
C VAL A 49 -1.65 7.97 7.20
N PRO A 50 -1.81 9.00 8.08
CA PRO A 50 -0.89 10.15 8.11
C PRO A 50 0.58 9.76 8.31
N GLU A 51 0.89 8.83 9.22
CA GLU A 51 2.28 8.38 9.44
C GLU A 51 2.93 7.79 8.18
N VAL A 52 2.17 6.98 7.44
CA VAL A 52 2.66 6.38 6.19
C VAL A 52 2.84 7.46 5.12
N PHE A 53 1.92 8.42 5.03
CA PHE A 53 2.07 9.56 4.12
C PHE A 53 3.32 10.39 4.46
N ASP A 54 3.44 10.87 5.70
CA ASP A 54 4.55 11.72 6.15
C ASP A 54 5.92 11.07 5.94
N ARG A 55 6.01 9.75 6.11
CA ARG A 55 7.23 8.98 5.89
C ARG A 55 7.62 8.87 4.41
N ASN A 56 6.65 8.90 3.50
CA ASN A 56 6.88 8.52 2.10
C ASN A 56 6.57 9.62 1.08
N PHE A 57 5.89 10.70 1.42
CA PHE A 57 5.41 11.71 0.45
C PHE A 57 6.52 12.41 -0.36
N ARG A 58 7.77 12.33 0.10
CA ARG A 58 8.96 12.87 -0.59
C ARG A 58 9.72 11.82 -1.41
N LYS A 59 9.35 10.55 -1.32
CA LYS A 59 10.01 9.47 -2.05
C LYS A 59 9.46 9.41 -3.47
N GLU A 60 10.35 9.28 -4.44
CA GLU A 60 10.00 9.30 -5.87
C GLU A 60 8.97 8.23 -6.25
N TRP A 61 9.11 7.00 -5.71
CA TRP A 61 8.14 5.94 -5.97
C TRP A 61 6.73 6.26 -5.44
N PHE A 62 6.63 6.96 -4.31
CA PHE A 62 5.36 7.31 -3.69
C PHE A 62 4.69 8.46 -4.46
N ILE A 63 5.49 9.46 -4.86
CA ILE A 63 5.03 10.55 -5.71
C ILE A 63 4.47 9.97 -7.01
N TYR A 64 5.25 9.13 -7.70
CA TYR A 64 4.83 8.49 -8.94
C TYR A 64 3.56 7.63 -8.78
N ARG A 65 3.46 6.83 -7.71
CA ARG A 65 2.34 5.90 -7.55
C ARG A 65 1.03 6.57 -7.07
N TYR A 66 1.12 7.57 -6.20
CA TYR A 66 -0.04 8.12 -5.50
C TYR A 66 -0.31 9.60 -5.75
N LEU A 67 0.70 10.39 -6.13
CA LEU A 67 0.55 11.83 -6.30
C LEU A 67 0.54 12.25 -7.79
N ASP A 68 1.12 11.43 -8.67
CA ASP A 68 1.07 11.58 -10.11
C ASP A 68 -0.31 11.16 -10.65
N ASP A 69 -0.95 12.07 -11.37
CA ASP A 69 -2.28 11.86 -11.96
C ASP A 69 -2.19 10.89 -13.15
N PHE A 70 -1.10 10.94 -13.92
CA PHE A 70 -0.90 10.10 -15.10
C PHE A 70 -0.87 8.61 -14.74
N PHE A 71 -0.09 8.23 -13.73
CA PHE A 71 0.00 6.83 -13.31
C PHE A 71 -1.34 6.30 -12.80
N CYS A 72 -2.08 7.11 -12.04
CA CYS A 72 -3.39 6.74 -11.51
C CYS A 72 -4.40 6.48 -12.65
N GLU A 73 -4.43 7.35 -13.66
CA GLU A 73 -5.28 7.17 -14.82
C GLU A 73 -4.92 5.93 -15.64
N GLU A 74 -3.64 5.71 -15.91
CA GLU A 74 -3.19 4.52 -16.65
C GLU A 74 -3.55 3.23 -15.93
N ARG A 75 -3.38 3.19 -14.60
CA ARG A 75 -3.76 2.01 -13.81
C ARG A 75 -5.27 1.77 -13.82
N ARG A 76 -6.10 2.81 -13.72
CA ARG A 76 -7.56 2.68 -13.85
C ARG A 76 -7.96 2.16 -15.22
N LYS A 77 -7.34 2.67 -16.30
CA LYS A 77 -7.55 2.15 -17.66
C LYS A 77 -7.13 0.68 -17.78
N ALA A 78 -6.04 0.30 -17.14
CA ALA A 78 -5.51 -1.05 -17.20
C ALA A 78 -6.47 -2.10 -16.57
N ILE A 79 -7.23 -1.74 -15.54
CA ILE A 79 -8.24 -2.65 -14.93
C ILE A 79 -9.36 -3.01 -15.89
N TRP A 80 -9.65 -2.13 -16.86
CA TRP A 80 -10.60 -2.45 -17.92
C TRP A 80 -10.06 -3.46 -18.91
N ASN A 81 -8.75 -3.73 -18.94
CA ASN A 81 -8.16 -4.75 -19.77
C ASN A 81 -8.15 -6.06 -19.00
N ILE A 82 -8.95 -7.02 -19.45
CA ILE A 82 -8.89 -8.39 -18.91
C ILE A 82 -7.55 -8.96 -19.31
N TYR A 83 -6.69 -9.16 -18.34
CA TYR A 83 -5.31 -9.56 -18.57
C TYR A 83 -5.26 -10.98 -19.13
N SER A 84 -4.34 -11.16 -20.09
CA SER A 84 -3.90 -12.48 -20.53
C SER A 84 -2.51 -12.76 -19.99
N PHE A 85 -2.25 -13.99 -19.57
CA PHE A 85 -0.97 -14.41 -19.00
C PHE A 85 -0.02 -15.01 -20.06
N LYS A 86 -0.29 -14.78 -21.34
CA LYS A 86 0.58 -15.24 -22.44
C LYS A 86 1.71 -14.22 -22.65
N ILE A 87 2.95 -14.70 -22.59
CA ILE A 87 4.13 -13.93 -22.96
C ILE A 87 4.78 -14.61 -24.14
N GLU A 88 4.83 -13.92 -25.28
CA GLU A 88 5.39 -14.47 -26.52
C GLU A 88 6.78 -13.94 -26.83
N GLY A 89 7.24 -12.91 -26.13
CA GLY A 89 8.49 -12.21 -26.39
C GLY A 89 9.58 -12.52 -25.38
N PRO A 90 10.86 -12.34 -25.76
CA PRO A 90 11.94 -12.46 -24.81
C PRO A 90 11.90 -11.30 -23.81
N CYS A 91 12.43 -11.54 -22.61
CA CYS A 91 12.37 -10.60 -21.50
C CYS A 91 13.78 -10.18 -21.06
N ILE A 92 13.93 -8.90 -20.74
CA ILE A 92 15.11 -8.35 -20.05
C ILE A 92 14.65 -7.95 -18.65
N ILE A 93 15.48 -8.23 -17.65
CA ILE A 93 15.30 -7.67 -16.32
C ILE A 93 16.36 -6.60 -16.06
N ALA A 94 15.89 -5.44 -15.58
CA ALA A 94 16.73 -4.37 -15.07
C ALA A 94 16.73 -4.39 -13.54
N ARG A 95 17.91 -4.49 -12.95
CA ARG A 95 18.15 -4.54 -11.50
C ARG A 95 18.87 -3.30 -11.00
N ASN A 96 19.00 -3.19 -9.68
CA ASN A 96 19.74 -2.12 -8.99
C ASN A 96 19.23 -0.71 -9.30
N ILE A 97 17.92 -0.57 -9.53
CA ILE A 97 17.30 0.73 -9.71
C ILE A 97 17.11 1.37 -8.32
N SER A 98 17.95 2.35 -7.98
CA SER A 98 17.86 3.09 -6.71
C SER A 98 16.47 3.70 -6.51
N ASP A 99 15.96 3.71 -5.27
CA ASP A 99 14.68 4.30 -4.83
C ASP A 99 14.54 5.81 -5.07
N ASP A 100 15.66 6.48 -5.31
CA ASP A 100 15.73 7.92 -5.57
C ASP A 100 15.58 8.28 -7.05
N VAL A 101 15.59 7.30 -7.96
CA VAL A 101 15.39 7.56 -9.40
C VAL A 101 13.91 7.88 -9.67
N PRO A 102 13.55 9.04 -10.26
CA PRO A 102 12.15 9.34 -10.55
C PRO A 102 11.51 8.31 -11.48
N GLY A 103 10.26 7.94 -11.22
CA GLY A 103 9.51 7.01 -12.08
C GLY A 103 9.43 7.50 -13.52
N SER A 104 9.34 8.81 -13.74
CA SER A 104 9.37 9.45 -15.06
C SER A 104 10.71 9.26 -15.79
N VAL A 105 11.84 9.26 -15.07
CA VAL A 105 13.18 9.01 -15.64
C VAL A 105 13.31 7.55 -16.04
N ILE A 106 12.84 6.62 -15.20
CA ILE A 106 12.83 5.19 -15.50
C ILE A 106 11.97 4.92 -16.75
N ASN A 107 10.75 5.47 -16.77
CA ASN A 107 9.87 5.35 -17.93
C ASN A 107 10.52 5.93 -19.18
N SER A 108 11.03 7.16 -19.12
CA SER A 108 11.68 7.81 -20.26
C SER A 108 12.87 7.02 -20.79
N ALA A 109 13.67 6.41 -19.91
CA ALA A 109 14.81 5.60 -20.31
C ALA A 109 14.37 4.27 -20.97
N PHE A 110 13.47 3.52 -20.33
CA PHE A 110 13.07 2.19 -20.80
C PHE A 110 12.11 2.24 -21.99
N SER A 111 11.32 3.31 -22.16
CA SER A 111 10.53 3.55 -23.36
C SER A 111 11.36 3.67 -24.63
N GLN A 112 12.67 3.94 -24.53
CA GLN A 112 13.57 4.03 -25.69
C GLN A 112 14.09 2.65 -26.14
N CYS A 113 13.81 1.57 -25.40
CA CYS A 113 14.31 0.24 -25.71
C CYS A 113 13.90 -0.20 -27.12
N VAL A 114 14.88 -0.65 -27.91
CA VAL A 114 14.64 -1.16 -29.26
C VAL A 114 13.79 -2.42 -29.18
N ASN A 115 12.80 -2.53 -30.07
CA ASN A 115 11.84 -3.64 -30.12
C ASN A 115 11.01 -3.82 -28.84
N LEU A 116 10.85 -2.78 -28.03
CA LEU A 116 9.96 -2.79 -26.88
C LEU A 116 8.53 -3.16 -27.29
N GLU A 117 7.96 -4.14 -26.59
CA GLU A 117 6.52 -4.41 -26.59
C GLU A 117 5.86 -3.67 -25.42
N ARG A 118 6.38 -3.89 -24.21
CA ARG A 118 5.92 -3.24 -22.97
C ARG A 118 6.96 -3.42 -21.86
N PHE A 119 6.89 -2.59 -20.83
CA PHE A 119 7.67 -2.77 -19.60
C PHE A 119 6.85 -2.31 -18.40
N TRP A 120 7.26 -2.73 -17.20
CA TRP A 120 6.72 -2.19 -15.95
C TRP A 120 7.78 -2.20 -14.86
N ILE A 121 7.56 -1.35 -13.87
CA ILE A 121 8.41 -1.18 -12.70
C ILE A 121 7.76 -1.95 -11.56
N GLN A 122 8.31 -3.11 -11.22
CA GLN A 122 7.96 -3.85 -10.02
C GLN A 122 8.51 -3.13 -8.79
N HIS A 123 7.65 -2.97 -7.78
CA HIS A 123 7.97 -2.39 -6.50
C HIS A 123 7.92 -3.47 -5.41
N GLN A 124 9.05 -3.77 -4.79
CA GLN A 124 9.11 -4.72 -3.68
C GLN A 124 9.44 -3.98 -2.39
N THR A 125 8.56 -4.11 -1.39
CA THR A 125 8.89 -3.79 -0.01
C THR A 125 9.69 -4.93 0.59
N SER A 126 10.87 -4.61 1.13
CA SER A 126 11.63 -5.53 1.97
C SER A 126 11.75 -4.95 3.38
N GLN A 127 12.08 -5.80 4.37
CA GLN A 127 12.33 -5.34 5.73
C GLN A 127 13.42 -4.26 5.81
N ASN A 128 14.33 -4.23 4.84
CA ASN A 128 15.52 -3.38 4.83
C ASN A 128 15.46 -2.22 3.83
N GLY A 129 14.33 -2.02 3.14
CA GLY A 129 14.22 -0.97 2.14
C GLY A 129 13.25 -1.30 1.03
N PHE A 130 13.18 -0.40 0.07
CA PHE A 130 12.41 -0.59 -1.15
C PHE A 130 13.39 -1.03 -2.24
N SER A 131 12.95 -1.91 -3.13
CA SER A 131 13.75 -2.28 -4.29
C SER A 131 12.87 -2.19 -5.53
N ARG A 132 13.49 -1.72 -6.60
CA ARG A 132 12.85 -1.62 -7.90
C ARG A 132 13.52 -2.55 -8.89
N LEU A 133 12.66 -3.33 -9.55
CA LEU A 133 13.01 -4.15 -10.69
C LEU A 133 12.18 -3.65 -11.86
N CYS A 134 12.75 -3.64 -13.06
CA CYS A 134 11.97 -3.42 -14.26
C CYS A 134 12.07 -4.65 -15.14
N TYR A 135 10.93 -5.11 -15.63
CA TYR A 135 10.90 -6.16 -16.65
C TYR A 135 10.52 -5.51 -17.96
N ILE A 136 11.30 -5.81 -18.98
CA ILE A 136 11.17 -5.25 -20.32
C ILE A 136 10.86 -6.42 -21.24
N ILE A 137 9.64 -6.46 -21.78
CA ILE A 137 9.23 -7.47 -22.74
C ILE A 137 9.45 -6.90 -24.14
N LEU A 138 10.21 -7.64 -24.93
CA LEU A 138 10.49 -7.30 -26.31
C LEU A 138 9.52 -8.04 -27.24
N LYS A 139 9.42 -7.57 -28.48
CA LYS A 139 8.68 -8.28 -29.53
C LYS A 139 9.27 -9.68 -29.77
N LYS A 140 8.42 -10.64 -30.16
CA LYS A 140 8.71 -12.09 -30.34
C LYS A 140 10.03 -12.45 -31.05
N GLU A 141 10.48 -11.66 -32.01
CA GLU A 141 11.66 -11.94 -32.84
C GLU A 141 12.84 -10.99 -32.54
N ALA A 142 12.75 -10.22 -31.45
CA ALA A 142 13.77 -9.25 -31.08
C ALA A 142 15.06 -9.92 -30.58
N SER A 143 16.20 -9.34 -30.95
CA SER A 143 17.49 -9.70 -30.37
C SER A 143 17.63 -9.09 -28.96
N VAL A 144 17.64 -9.93 -27.93
CA VAL A 144 17.85 -9.51 -26.54
C VAL A 144 19.18 -8.76 -26.39
N GLN A 145 20.24 -9.30 -26.98
CA GLN A 145 21.58 -8.73 -26.86
C GLN A 145 21.67 -7.33 -27.48
N GLU A 146 21.03 -7.13 -28.64
CA GLU A 146 20.97 -5.81 -29.29
C GLU A 146 20.24 -4.79 -28.41
N SER A 147 19.08 -5.18 -27.85
CA SER A 147 18.33 -4.32 -26.93
C SER A 147 19.12 -4.00 -25.66
N ILE A 148 19.82 -4.97 -25.07
CA ILE A 148 20.68 -4.75 -23.90
C ILE A 148 21.82 -3.78 -24.22
N ASP A 149 22.52 -3.99 -25.34
CA ASP A 149 23.66 -3.15 -25.71
C ASP A 149 23.22 -1.72 -26.05
N PHE A 150 22.10 -1.58 -26.76
CA PHE A 150 21.47 -0.27 -26.98
C PHE A 150 21.12 0.40 -25.65
N MET A 151 20.43 -0.30 -24.75
CA MET A 151 20.02 0.25 -23.46
C MET A 151 21.21 0.63 -22.59
N ARG A 152 22.31 -0.13 -22.61
CA ARG A 152 23.57 0.23 -21.94
C ARG A 152 24.23 1.48 -22.54
N SER A 153 23.98 1.79 -23.81
CA SER A 153 24.47 3.02 -24.44
C SER A 153 23.65 4.25 -24.06
N VAL A 154 22.35 4.07 -23.81
CA VAL A 154 21.41 5.15 -23.42
C VAL A 154 21.45 5.42 -21.92
N LEU A 155 21.54 4.37 -21.10
CA LEU A 155 21.62 4.50 -19.66
C LEU A 155 22.99 5.06 -19.26
N ASP A 156 22.99 6.17 -18.52
CA ASP A 156 24.20 6.70 -17.92
C ASP A 156 24.81 5.61 -17.02
N ARG A 157 26.09 5.26 -17.26
CA ARG A 157 26.84 4.30 -16.45
C ARG A 157 26.83 4.64 -14.95
N LYS A 158 26.51 5.88 -14.58
CA LYS A 158 26.36 6.32 -13.19
C LYS A 158 25.13 5.78 -12.47
N LEU A 159 24.09 5.32 -13.18
CA LEU A 159 22.88 4.80 -12.53
C LEU A 159 23.08 3.43 -11.88
N GLY A 160 24.13 2.68 -12.26
CA GLY A 160 24.41 1.35 -11.71
C GLY A 160 23.36 0.29 -12.06
N ILE A 161 22.50 0.56 -13.05
CA ILE A 161 21.44 -0.37 -13.49
C ILE A 161 22.07 -1.54 -14.24
N GLU A 162 21.78 -2.74 -13.77
CA GLU A 162 22.22 -3.98 -14.40
C GLU A 162 21.12 -4.51 -15.32
N LEU A 163 21.49 -4.85 -16.56
CA LEU A 163 20.58 -5.43 -17.55
C LEU A 163 21.05 -6.83 -17.91
N GLU A 164 20.15 -7.80 -17.80
CA GLU A 164 20.37 -9.20 -18.15
C GLU A 164 19.15 -9.80 -18.83
N GLU A 165 19.38 -10.83 -19.65
CA GLU A 165 18.31 -11.65 -20.20
C GLU A 165 17.59 -12.37 -19.08
N PHE A 166 16.26 -12.38 -19.15
CA PHE A 166 15.40 -13.02 -18.18
C PHE A 166 14.66 -14.19 -18.81
N ASP A 167 15.04 -15.41 -18.40
CA ASP A 167 14.42 -16.64 -18.89
C ASP A 167 13.01 -16.83 -18.29
N ILE A 168 12.01 -16.70 -19.17
CA ILE A 168 10.60 -16.88 -18.85
C ILE A 168 10.07 -18.28 -19.19
N SER A 169 10.89 -19.20 -19.71
CA SER A 169 10.43 -20.51 -20.20
C SER A 169 9.74 -21.38 -19.15
N GLY A 170 10.12 -21.23 -17.88
CA GLY A 170 9.50 -21.91 -16.74
C GLY A 170 8.37 -21.15 -16.05
N VAL A 171 7.97 -19.98 -16.58
CA VAL A 171 6.93 -19.13 -15.99
C VAL A 171 5.57 -19.65 -16.41
N VAL A 172 4.75 -20.04 -15.44
CA VAL A 172 3.39 -20.52 -15.69
C VAL A 172 2.35 -19.62 -15.04
N GLU A 173 1.17 -19.57 -15.66
CA GLU A 173 0.04 -18.87 -15.09
C GLU A 173 -0.32 -19.44 -13.71
N PRO A 174 -0.49 -18.59 -12.69
CA PRO A 174 -0.88 -19.02 -11.37
C PRO A 174 -2.28 -19.64 -11.37
N LYS A 175 -2.38 -20.87 -10.85
CA LYS A 175 -3.65 -21.51 -10.53
C LYS A 175 -4.10 -21.06 -9.15
N ILE A 176 -5.14 -20.24 -9.09
CA ILE A 176 -5.70 -19.82 -7.82
C ILE A 176 -6.54 -20.95 -7.26
N LEU A 177 -6.20 -21.36 -6.04
CA LEU A 177 -6.96 -22.34 -5.27
C LEU A 177 -7.94 -21.56 -4.37
N SER A 178 -9.22 -21.89 -4.50
CA SER A 178 -10.30 -21.44 -3.62
C SER A 178 -11.09 -22.65 -3.16
N ASP A 179 -11.50 -22.69 -1.90
CA ASP A 179 -12.52 -23.64 -1.46
C ASP A 179 -13.90 -23.16 -1.98
N CYS A 180 -14.85 -24.08 -2.18
CA CYS A 180 -16.20 -23.71 -2.60
C CYS A 180 -16.90 -22.79 -1.58
N ASN A 181 -16.47 -22.84 -0.31
CA ASN A 181 -16.97 -22.03 0.79
C ASN A 181 -16.39 -20.60 0.80
N ASP A 182 -15.41 -20.28 -0.05
CA ASP A 182 -14.73 -18.98 -0.03
C ASP A 182 -15.50 -17.89 -0.80
N TYR A 183 -16.66 -18.20 -1.38
CA TYR A 183 -17.41 -17.30 -2.28
C TYR A 183 -17.67 -15.94 -1.65
N ASP A 184 -18.26 -15.89 -0.45
CA ASP A 184 -18.62 -14.62 0.20
C ASP A 184 -17.39 -13.74 0.48
N THR A 185 -16.28 -14.36 0.86
CA THR A 185 -15.02 -13.65 1.12
C THR A 185 -14.41 -13.14 -0.17
N ALA A 186 -14.33 -13.99 -1.20
CA ALA A 186 -13.81 -13.60 -2.51
C ALA A 186 -14.65 -12.47 -3.13
N MET A 187 -15.97 -12.56 -3.02
CA MET A 187 -16.90 -11.54 -3.50
C MET A 187 -16.73 -10.23 -2.74
N SER A 188 -16.64 -10.27 -1.41
CA SER A 188 -16.40 -9.07 -0.60
C SER A 188 -15.08 -8.38 -0.94
N ILE A 189 -14.03 -9.16 -1.22
CA ILE A 189 -12.74 -8.63 -1.68
C ILE A 189 -12.89 -8.01 -3.08
N PHE A 190 -13.59 -8.67 -4.00
CA PHE A 190 -13.86 -8.15 -5.34
C PHE A 190 -14.60 -6.81 -5.27
N SER A 191 -15.67 -6.72 -4.50
CA SER A 191 -16.40 -5.46 -4.26
C SER A 191 -15.50 -4.38 -3.66
N SER A 192 -14.60 -4.76 -2.75
CA SER A 192 -13.65 -3.83 -2.15
C SER A 192 -12.65 -3.30 -3.17
N MET A 193 -12.14 -4.15 -4.07
CA MET A 193 -11.28 -3.73 -5.18
C MET A 193 -12.02 -2.77 -6.12
N CYS A 194 -13.27 -3.09 -6.50
CA CYS A 194 -14.09 -2.20 -7.32
C CYS A 194 -14.22 -0.80 -6.71
N ARG A 195 -14.45 -0.69 -5.38
CA ARG A 195 -14.48 0.59 -4.67
C ARG A 195 -13.12 1.30 -4.67
N MET A 196 -12.04 0.58 -4.34
CA MET A 196 -10.68 1.15 -4.31
C MET A 196 -10.26 1.74 -5.67
N PHE A 197 -10.76 1.17 -6.76
CA PHE A 197 -10.45 1.63 -8.11
C PHE A 197 -11.53 2.52 -8.75
N ASP A 198 -12.62 2.79 -8.03
CA ASP A 198 -13.75 3.61 -8.52
C ASP A 198 -14.37 3.03 -9.81
N ILE A 199 -14.72 1.75 -9.77
CA ILE A 199 -15.24 1.00 -10.92
C ILE A 199 -16.56 0.31 -10.56
N ASN A 200 -17.48 0.28 -11.53
CA ASN A 200 -18.76 -0.42 -11.39
C ASN A 200 -18.57 -1.95 -11.41
N GLU A 201 -18.97 -2.59 -10.31
CA GLU A 201 -18.84 -4.03 -10.11
C GLU A 201 -19.60 -4.87 -11.15
N GLU A 202 -20.86 -4.53 -11.42
CA GLU A 202 -21.71 -5.25 -12.37
C GLU A 202 -21.14 -5.17 -13.79
N GLU A 203 -20.68 -3.99 -14.20
CA GLU A 203 -20.09 -3.75 -15.51
C GLU A 203 -18.83 -4.59 -15.72
N VAL A 204 -17.94 -4.63 -14.73
CA VAL A 204 -16.71 -5.42 -14.78
C VAL A 204 -17.01 -6.92 -14.86
N LEU A 205 -17.92 -7.42 -14.02
CA LEU A 205 -18.29 -8.84 -14.04
C LEU A 205 -18.94 -9.25 -15.36
N LYS A 206 -19.78 -8.38 -15.93
CA LYS A 206 -20.38 -8.60 -17.25
C LYS A 206 -19.32 -8.63 -18.35
N LYS A 207 -18.37 -7.70 -18.33
CA LYS A 207 -17.25 -7.67 -19.28
C LYS A 207 -16.39 -8.92 -19.16
N TYR A 208 -16.06 -9.30 -17.93
CA TYR A 208 -15.28 -10.49 -17.63
C TYR A 208 -15.95 -11.78 -18.14
N SER A 209 -17.23 -11.95 -17.83
CA SER A 209 -18.02 -13.10 -18.29
C SER A 209 -18.08 -13.17 -19.82
N SER A 210 -18.25 -12.03 -20.47
CA SER A 210 -18.31 -11.93 -21.94
C SER A 210 -16.98 -12.32 -22.59
N ALA A 211 -15.85 -11.97 -21.98
CA ALA A 211 -14.52 -12.34 -22.48
C ALA A 211 -14.19 -13.83 -22.31
N LEU A 212 -14.75 -14.49 -21.30
CA LEU A 212 -14.64 -15.93 -21.14
C LEU A 212 -15.46 -16.72 -22.18
N GLY A 213 -16.42 -16.07 -22.86
CA GLY A 213 -17.38 -16.73 -23.72
C GLY A 213 -18.35 -17.66 -22.97
N ASP A 214 -18.36 -17.60 -21.63
CA ASP A 214 -19.21 -18.43 -20.77
C ASP A 214 -20.45 -17.63 -20.35
N THR A 215 -21.60 -17.97 -20.93
CA THR A 215 -22.88 -17.31 -20.62
C THR A 215 -23.65 -17.97 -19.48
N SER A 216 -23.20 -19.10 -18.91
CA SER A 216 -24.09 -19.89 -18.06
C SER A 216 -23.40 -20.71 -16.98
N THR A 217 -23.85 -20.48 -15.73
CA THR A 217 -23.77 -21.32 -14.52
C THR A 217 -22.57 -21.20 -13.56
N ARG A 218 -21.45 -20.55 -13.89
CA ARG A 218 -20.32 -20.44 -12.92
C ARG A 218 -20.13 -19.09 -12.21
N GLN A 219 -20.89 -18.04 -12.54
CA GLN A 219 -20.67 -16.70 -11.97
C GLN A 219 -20.73 -16.66 -10.43
N ASN A 220 -21.60 -17.48 -9.82
CA ASN A 220 -21.78 -17.54 -8.37
C ASN A 220 -20.89 -18.60 -7.71
N THR A 221 -19.65 -18.75 -8.19
CA THR A 221 -18.67 -19.69 -7.61
C THR A 221 -17.43 -18.95 -7.13
N ALA A 222 -16.82 -19.44 -6.05
CA ALA A 222 -15.57 -18.89 -5.54
C ALA A 222 -14.47 -18.90 -6.61
N GLU A 223 -14.41 -19.97 -7.42
CA GLU A 223 -13.47 -20.11 -8.53
C GLU A 223 -13.63 -19.00 -9.57
N PHE A 224 -14.86 -18.68 -9.95
CA PHE A 224 -15.12 -17.60 -10.92
C PHE A 224 -14.66 -16.25 -10.39
N ILE A 225 -15.04 -15.90 -9.16
CA ILE A 225 -14.65 -14.61 -8.55
C ILE A 225 -13.15 -14.53 -8.32
N CYS A 226 -12.51 -15.62 -7.88
CA CYS A 226 -11.06 -15.67 -7.74
C CYS A 226 -10.34 -15.48 -9.07
N ASN A 227 -10.85 -16.06 -10.15
CA ASN A 227 -10.30 -15.81 -11.48
C ASN A 227 -10.61 -14.38 -11.98
N ALA A 228 -11.75 -13.79 -11.62
CA ALA A 228 -12.03 -12.38 -11.89
C ALA A 228 -11.03 -11.47 -11.16
N LEU A 229 -10.78 -11.70 -9.87
CA LEU A 229 -9.75 -11.01 -9.09
C LEU A 229 -8.37 -11.09 -9.76
N LYS A 230 -7.99 -12.27 -10.25
CA LYS A 230 -6.76 -12.49 -11.01
C LYS A 230 -6.71 -11.68 -12.30
N ASN A 231 -7.73 -11.85 -13.14
CA ASN A 231 -7.69 -11.41 -14.52
C ASN A 231 -8.07 -9.95 -14.70
N VAL A 232 -8.72 -9.34 -13.70
CA VAL A 232 -9.12 -7.93 -13.72
C VAL A 232 -8.18 -7.08 -12.86
N PHE A 233 -7.90 -7.52 -11.63
CA PHE A 233 -7.17 -6.71 -10.66
C PHE A 233 -5.71 -7.17 -10.45
N LEU A 234 -5.28 -8.23 -11.13
CA LEU A 234 -4.00 -8.91 -10.88
C LEU A 234 -3.84 -9.24 -9.38
N TYR A 235 -4.92 -9.68 -8.75
CA TYR A 235 -4.94 -10.03 -7.35
C TYR A 235 -4.97 -11.55 -7.17
N CYS A 236 -3.96 -12.07 -6.46
CA CYS A 236 -3.97 -13.47 -6.03
C CYS A 236 -4.76 -13.62 -4.74
N TYR A 237 -5.91 -14.29 -4.78
CA TYR A 237 -6.69 -14.60 -3.57
C TYR A 237 -5.88 -15.40 -2.54
N THR A 238 -5.15 -16.43 -2.97
CA THR A 238 -4.38 -17.32 -2.07
C THR A 238 -3.25 -16.58 -1.35
N CYS A 239 -2.47 -15.77 -2.08
CA CYS A 239 -1.35 -15.00 -1.54
C CYS A 239 -1.79 -13.66 -0.92
N ALA A 240 -3.05 -13.26 -1.14
CA ALA A 240 -3.62 -11.98 -0.74
C ALA A 240 -2.80 -10.76 -1.19
N HIS A 241 -2.25 -10.83 -2.41
CA HIS A 241 -1.36 -9.82 -2.97
C HIS A 241 -1.87 -9.32 -4.32
N GLN A 242 -1.79 -8.01 -4.53
CA GLN A 242 -2.07 -7.36 -5.81
C GLN A 242 -0.75 -7.07 -6.52
N TYR A 243 -0.66 -7.47 -7.78
CA TYR A 243 0.49 -7.21 -8.64
C TYR A 243 0.16 -6.08 -9.62
N ASP A 244 1.20 -5.44 -10.17
CA ASP A 244 1.02 -4.41 -11.19
C ASP A 244 1.07 -4.98 -12.62
N ASP A 245 1.59 -6.20 -12.80
CA ASP A 245 1.72 -6.86 -14.11
C ASP A 245 1.45 -8.38 -14.08
N PRO A 246 0.91 -8.98 -15.17
CA PRO A 246 0.77 -10.42 -15.29
C PRO A 246 2.06 -11.22 -15.08
N LEU A 247 3.19 -10.78 -15.63
CA LEU A 247 4.46 -11.49 -15.43
C LEU A 247 4.93 -11.36 -13.98
N GLU A 248 4.76 -10.17 -13.38
CA GLU A 248 5.05 -9.99 -11.96
C GLU A 248 4.26 -10.99 -11.12
N MET A 249 2.97 -11.16 -11.42
CA MET A 249 2.12 -12.13 -10.78
C MET A 249 2.59 -13.57 -11.02
N MET A 250 2.92 -13.96 -12.25
CA MET A 250 3.43 -15.31 -12.53
C MET A 250 4.77 -15.60 -11.85
N MET A 251 5.57 -14.57 -11.60
CA MET A 251 6.85 -14.66 -10.91
C MET A 251 6.72 -14.71 -9.39
N GLY A 252 5.96 -13.76 -8.82
CA GLY A 252 5.78 -13.63 -7.38
C GLY A 252 4.89 -14.72 -6.79
N CYS A 253 3.96 -15.24 -7.58
CA CYS A 253 3.00 -16.21 -7.10
C CYS A 253 3.48 -17.67 -7.17
N ARG A 254 4.72 -17.94 -7.61
CA ARG A 254 5.27 -19.30 -7.81
C ARG A 254 5.12 -20.21 -6.58
N ASN A 255 5.19 -19.65 -5.38
CA ASN A 255 5.09 -20.38 -4.12
C ASN A 255 3.72 -20.22 -3.45
N HIS A 256 2.62 -20.22 -4.21
CA HIS A 256 1.21 -20.20 -3.78
C HIS A 256 0.94 -20.93 -2.45
N LYS A 257 1.17 -20.24 -1.34
CA LYS A 257 0.94 -20.76 0.00
C LYS A 257 0.15 -19.72 0.76
N THR A 258 -0.96 -20.15 1.34
CA THR A 258 -1.66 -19.33 2.31
C THR A 258 -0.75 -19.20 3.53
N THR A 259 -0.26 -17.99 3.79
CA THR A 259 0.41 -17.65 5.05
C THR A 259 -0.62 -17.08 6.02
N ASP A 260 -0.24 -16.98 7.30
CA ASP A 260 -1.08 -16.30 8.28
C ASP A 260 -1.30 -14.83 7.92
N ALA A 261 -0.29 -14.16 7.35
CA ALA A 261 -0.45 -12.79 6.87
C ALA A 261 -1.40 -12.70 5.67
N ALA A 262 -1.35 -13.65 4.74
CA ALA A 262 -2.31 -13.71 3.64
C ALA A 262 -3.75 -13.92 4.16
N ALA A 263 -3.94 -14.76 5.18
CA ALA A 263 -5.25 -14.96 5.80
C ALA A 263 -5.78 -13.68 6.47
N ARG A 264 -4.94 -13.00 7.28
CA ARG A 264 -5.27 -11.69 7.88
C ARG A 264 -5.64 -10.67 6.81
N ARG A 265 -4.84 -10.63 5.74
CA ARG A 265 -5.03 -9.69 4.66
C ARG A 265 -6.36 -9.87 3.94
N ARG A 266 -6.79 -11.11 3.71
CA ARG A 266 -8.14 -11.40 3.19
C ARG A 266 -9.23 -10.92 4.14
N GLU A 267 -9.07 -11.09 5.45
CA GLU A 267 -10.04 -10.60 6.45
C GLU A 267 -10.14 -9.06 6.44
N PHE A 268 -9.01 -8.36 6.33
CA PHE A 268 -9.00 -6.90 6.25
C PHE A 268 -9.63 -6.40 4.95
N LEU A 269 -9.29 -7.01 3.81
CA LEU A 269 -9.83 -6.62 2.51
C LEU A 269 -11.32 -6.97 2.37
N SER A 270 -11.80 -8.08 2.93
CA SER A 270 -13.23 -8.43 2.87
C SER A 270 -14.10 -7.47 3.67
N SER A 271 -13.52 -6.77 4.66
CA SER A 271 -14.20 -5.78 5.50
C SER A 271 -13.74 -4.34 5.22
N HIS A 272 -13.08 -4.10 4.09
CA HIS A 272 -12.50 -2.81 3.76
C HIS A 272 -13.57 -1.73 3.55
N GLN A 273 -13.39 -0.62 4.25
CA GLN A 273 -14.18 0.60 4.12
C GLN A 273 -13.26 1.72 3.63
N GLU A 274 -13.81 2.59 2.78
CA GLU A 274 -13.10 3.74 2.26
C GLU A 274 -12.71 4.71 3.39
N PHE A 275 -11.64 5.47 3.18
CA PHE A 275 -11.06 6.37 4.16
C PHE A 275 -11.74 7.76 4.19
N GLY A 276 -12.99 7.86 3.72
CA GLY A 276 -13.73 9.13 3.70
C GLY A 276 -13.98 9.74 5.09
N TYR A 277 -13.86 8.95 6.16
CA TYR A 277 -13.94 9.38 7.55
C TYR A 277 -12.61 9.95 8.11
N LEU A 278 -11.51 9.89 7.34
CA LEU A 278 -10.26 10.51 7.75
C LEU A 278 -10.36 12.01 7.54
N ASP A 279 -10.44 12.75 8.65
CA ASP A 279 -10.43 14.21 8.63
C ASP A 279 -9.12 14.71 8.02
N VAL A 280 -9.23 15.18 6.78
CA VAL A 280 -8.13 15.89 6.14
C VAL A 280 -8.06 17.26 6.78
N LYS A 281 -6.93 17.52 7.43
CA LYS A 281 -6.68 18.80 8.07
C LYS A 281 -6.96 19.96 7.12
N THR A 282 -7.69 20.93 7.61
CA THR A 282 -7.97 22.18 6.91
C THR A 282 -6.74 23.08 6.91
N LYS A 283 -6.72 24.05 6.00
CA LYS A 283 -5.68 25.08 5.99
C LYS A 283 -5.68 25.81 7.34
N GLU A 284 -6.86 26.11 7.86
CA GLU A 284 -7.08 26.80 9.12
C GLU A 284 -6.51 26.00 10.30
N GLU A 285 -6.75 24.70 10.37
CA GLU A 285 -6.17 23.83 11.41
C GLU A 285 -4.64 23.77 11.35
N GLU A 286 -4.06 23.69 10.17
CA GLU A 286 -2.60 23.74 10.00
C GLU A 286 -2.03 25.11 10.43
N LEU A 287 -2.68 26.22 10.07
CA LEU A 287 -2.26 27.55 10.51
C LEU A 287 -2.45 27.78 12.01
N ASN A 288 -3.47 27.17 12.61
CA ASN A 288 -3.68 27.18 14.06
C ASN A 288 -2.58 26.40 14.78
N ASN A 289 -2.15 25.25 14.25
CA ASN A 289 -0.99 24.51 14.78
C ASN A 289 0.32 25.32 14.70
N MET A 290 0.41 26.25 13.75
CA MET A 290 1.54 27.17 13.57
C MET A 290 1.36 28.50 14.33
N THR A 291 0.28 28.64 15.09
CA THR A 291 -0.01 29.81 15.90
C THR A 291 0.18 29.47 17.36
N THR A 292 1.08 30.20 18.04
CA THR A 292 1.22 30.08 19.50
C THR A 292 0.34 31.14 20.16
N ILE A 293 -0.64 30.71 20.95
CA ILE A 293 -1.44 31.62 21.79
C ILE A 293 -0.59 31.97 23.01
N VAL A 294 -0.23 33.25 23.14
CA VAL A 294 0.58 33.75 24.26
C VAL A 294 -0.34 34.10 25.43
N ASN A 295 -1.34 34.95 25.18
CA ASN A 295 -2.37 35.37 26.13
C ASN A 295 -3.73 35.46 25.39
N GLU A 296 -4.81 35.76 26.12
CA GLU A 296 -6.08 36.17 25.49
C GLU A 296 -5.84 37.30 24.47
N ASN A 297 -6.30 37.10 23.24
CA ASN A 297 -6.13 38.01 22.11
C ASN A 297 -4.67 38.32 21.71
N HIS A 298 -3.70 37.47 22.06
CA HIS A 298 -2.31 37.64 21.64
C HIS A 298 -1.78 36.38 20.97
N TYR A 299 -1.60 36.47 19.66
CA TYR A 299 -1.22 35.36 18.80
C TYR A 299 0.19 35.58 18.25
N LYS A 300 1.03 34.55 18.31
CA LYS A 300 2.40 34.62 17.81
C LYS A 300 2.57 33.71 16.60
N CYS A 301 3.13 34.26 15.53
CA CYS A 301 3.49 33.53 14.33
C CYS A 301 4.59 32.50 14.63
N GLY A 302 4.34 31.22 14.38
CA GLY A 302 5.31 30.15 14.58
C GLY A 302 6.53 30.22 13.66
N PHE A 303 6.44 30.92 12.53
CA PHE A 303 7.56 31.05 11.58
C PHE A 303 8.53 32.19 11.93
N CYS A 304 8.03 33.38 12.26
CA CYS A 304 8.88 34.56 12.51
C CYS A 304 8.79 35.13 13.93
N GLY A 305 7.92 34.58 14.78
CA GLY A 305 7.77 35.00 16.17
C GLY A 305 7.08 36.36 16.37
N LYS A 306 6.59 37.02 15.31
CA LYS A 306 5.82 38.26 15.45
C LYS A 306 4.49 38.02 16.16
N ALA A 307 4.12 38.95 17.03
CA ALA A 307 2.86 38.92 17.78
C ALA A 307 1.79 39.79 17.09
N PHE A 308 0.54 39.38 17.24
CA PHE A 308 -0.65 40.01 16.66
C PHE A 308 -1.79 40.00 17.68
N GLU A 309 -2.61 41.05 17.67
CA GLU A 309 -3.75 41.23 18.58
C GLU A 309 -5.01 40.44 18.17
N SER A 310 -5.01 39.81 16.99
CA SER A 310 -6.13 39.00 16.53
C SER A 310 -5.73 37.88 15.60
N GLU A 311 -6.54 36.81 15.60
CA GLU A 311 -6.42 35.66 14.70
C GLU A 311 -6.48 36.09 13.22
N LYS A 312 -7.36 37.06 12.89
CA LYS A 312 -7.46 37.61 11.54
C LYS A 312 -6.17 38.28 11.07
N PHE A 313 -5.48 39.02 11.95
CA PHE A 313 -4.22 39.68 11.60
C PHE A 313 -3.08 38.69 11.41
N ILE A 314 -3.02 37.63 12.21
CA ILE A 314 -2.00 36.58 12.04
C ILE A 314 -2.25 35.77 10.75
N PHE A 315 -3.50 35.44 10.40
CA PHE A 315 -3.79 34.80 9.10
C PHE A 315 -3.42 35.69 7.91
N ASN A 316 -3.75 36.98 7.98
CA ASN A 316 -3.34 37.92 6.93
C ASN A 316 -1.80 38.05 6.87
N HIS A 317 -1.12 38.00 8.00
CA HIS A 317 0.34 37.98 8.06
C HIS A 317 0.91 36.71 7.41
N PHE A 318 0.37 35.53 7.71
CA PHE A 318 0.76 34.28 7.08
C PHE A 318 0.65 34.35 5.56
N ASN A 319 -0.50 34.80 5.03
CA ASN A 319 -0.72 34.91 3.60
C ASN A 319 0.23 35.90 2.91
N ASN A 320 0.63 37.00 3.58
CA ASN A 320 1.45 38.05 2.97
C ASN A 320 2.97 37.90 3.20
N LYS A 321 3.39 37.32 4.32
CA LYS A 321 4.82 37.22 4.72
C LYS A 321 5.37 35.80 4.67
N HIS A 322 4.48 34.80 4.67
CA HIS A 322 4.84 33.39 4.63
C HIS A 322 4.17 32.67 3.45
N GLU A 323 3.83 33.38 2.37
CA GLU A 323 3.12 32.85 1.19
C GLU A 323 3.71 31.52 0.67
N ASN A 324 5.04 31.39 0.65
CA ASN A 324 5.71 30.15 0.23
C ASN A 324 5.39 28.96 1.15
N GLU A 325 5.35 29.18 2.46
CA GLU A 325 4.97 28.14 3.42
C GLU A 325 3.48 27.82 3.32
N ILE A 326 2.63 28.83 3.09
CA ILE A 326 1.20 28.61 2.85
C ILE A 326 0.96 27.75 1.62
N ARG A 327 1.62 28.05 0.50
CA ARG A 327 1.54 27.23 -0.72
C ARG A 327 2.02 25.80 -0.48
N ARG A 328 3.05 25.60 0.35
CA ARG A 328 3.51 24.25 0.73
C ARG A 328 2.48 23.50 1.57
N ILE A 329 1.83 24.16 2.52
CA ILE A 329 0.76 23.57 3.35
C ILE A 329 -0.42 23.17 2.47
N GLU A 330 -0.91 24.08 1.63
CA GLU A 330 -2.01 23.82 0.71
C GLU A 330 -1.68 22.64 -0.22
N LYS A 331 -0.45 22.60 -0.74
CA LYS A 331 0.00 21.48 -1.56
C LYS A 331 0.09 20.17 -0.78
N GLY A 332 0.54 20.22 0.48
CA GLY A 332 0.55 19.05 1.37
C GLY A 332 -0.84 18.50 1.62
N ILE A 333 -1.82 19.37 1.90
CA ILE A 333 -3.22 19.01 2.08
C ILE A 333 -3.79 18.39 0.79
N GLU A 334 -3.55 19.01 -0.37
CA GLU A 334 -3.98 18.48 -1.66
C GLU A 334 -3.37 17.09 -1.93
N ASN A 335 -2.07 16.93 -1.70
CA ASN A 335 -1.37 15.66 -1.87
C ASN A 335 -1.89 14.58 -0.93
N PHE A 336 -2.23 14.93 0.31
CA PHE A 336 -2.82 13.97 1.26
C PHE A 336 -4.22 13.53 0.82
N LYS A 337 -5.05 14.45 0.30
CA LYS A 337 -6.35 14.11 -0.32
C LYS A 337 -6.17 13.15 -1.49
N LYS A 338 -5.24 13.45 -2.41
CA LYS A 338 -4.92 12.57 -3.55
C LYS A 338 -4.51 11.19 -3.06
N PHE A 339 -3.62 11.12 -2.06
CA PHE A 339 -3.18 9.86 -1.48
C PHE A 339 -4.34 9.04 -0.92
N ILE A 340 -5.18 9.62 -0.06
CA ILE A 340 -6.34 8.93 0.55
C ILE A 340 -7.24 8.31 -0.52
N CYS A 341 -7.56 9.08 -1.57
CA CYS A 341 -8.41 8.60 -2.67
C CYS A 341 -7.73 7.57 -3.60
N ARG A 342 -6.45 7.27 -3.38
CA ARG A 342 -5.64 6.38 -4.23
C ARG A 342 -4.99 5.24 -3.45
N ILE A 343 -5.37 5.06 -2.18
CA ILE A 343 -4.90 3.91 -1.39
C ILE A 343 -5.33 2.63 -2.12
N ASP A 344 -4.34 1.85 -2.52
CA ASP A 344 -4.49 0.58 -3.19
C ASP A 344 -4.10 -0.58 -2.26
N CYS A 345 -4.15 -1.81 -2.74
CA CYS A 345 -3.75 -2.95 -1.93
C CYS A 345 -2.28 -2.89 -1.50
N PHE A 346 -1.39 -2.34 -2.33
CA PHE A 346 0.03 -2.23 -1.99
C PHE A 346 0.26 -1.39 -0.72
N VAL A 347 -0.17 -0.12 -0.70
CA VAL A 347 0.05 0.74 0.47
C VAL A 347 -0.84 0.36 1.64
N LEU A 348 -2.02 -0.21 1.38
CA LEU A 348 -2.85 -0.73 2.46
C LEU A 348 -2.13 -1.87 3.21
N GLY A 349 -1.29 -2.66 2.53
CA GLY A 349 -0.44 -3.67 3.17
C GLY A 349 0.53 -3.05 4.18
N ILE A 350 1.17 -1.93 3.80
CA ILE A 350 2.10 -1.16 4.64
C ILE A 350 1.36 -0.50 5.83
N ILE A 351 0.15 0.02 5.60
CA ILE A 351 -0.68 0.64 6.64
C ILE A 351 -1.09 -0.41 7.68
N GLU A 352 -1.58 -1.56 7.25
CA GLU A 352 -2.03 -2.64 8.13
C GLU A 352 -0.87 -3.46 8.72
N GLY A 353 0.34 -3.33 8.18
CA GLY A 353 1.52 -4.09 8.59
C GLY A 353 1.44 -5.57 8.18
N THR A 354 0.78 -5.85 7.05
CA THR A 354 0.63 -7.18 6.43
C THR A 354 1.59 -7.42 5.27
N ASP A 355 2.43 -6.43 4.95
CA ASP A 355 3.60 -6.55 4.07
C ASP A 355 4.72 -7.43 4.66
N ASP A 356 4.62 -7.75 5.96
CA ASP A 356 5.50 -8.67 6.68
C ASP A 356 4.72 -9.88 7.20
N ASP A 357 5.10 -11.08 6.73
CA ASP A 357 4.48 -12.37 7.04
C ASP A 357 4.43 -12.73 8.53
N ARG A 358 5.20 -12.03 9.38
CA ARG A 358 5.24 -12.31 10.83
C ARG A 358 3.96 -11.85 11.52
N ILE A 359 3.32 -12.75 12.25
CA ILE A 359 2.24 -12.38 13.19
C ILE A 359 2.79 -11.45 14.30
N PRO A 360 2.03 -10.44 14.78
CA PRO A 360 2.45 -9.61 15.92
C PRO A 360 2.78 -10.47 17.15
N LYS A 361 4.00 -10.40 17.66
CA LYS A 361 4.47 -11.30 18.73
C LYS A 361 3.60 -11.28 19.99
N PHE A 362 3.01 -10.13 20.31
CA PHE A 362 2.19 -9.96 21.51
C PHE A 362 0.83 -10.69 21.46
N ILE A 363 0.44 -11.25 20.29
CA ILE A 363 -0.76 -12.09 20.20
C ILE A 363 -0.43 -13.59 20.26
N LEU A 364 0.85 -13.96 20.12
CA LEU A 364 1.23 -15.37 20.16
C LEU A 364 0.98 -15.89 21.58
N PRO A 365 0.19 -16.96 21.76
CA PRO A 365 -0.01 -17.56 23.07
C PRO A 365 1.34 -18.02 23.58
N ASN A 366 1.84 -17.39 24.64
CA ASN A 366 3.11 -17.79 25.25
C ASN A 366 2.86 -19.09 26.00
N ILE A 367 3.09 -20.23 25.34
CA ILE A 367 2.76 -21.59 25.84
C ILE A 367 3.45 -21.89 27.19
N LYS A 368 4.42 -21.10 27.64
CA LYS A 368 5.19 -21.38 28.87
C LYS A 368 5.23 -20.29 29.93
N ASP A 369 4.79 -19.06 29.64
CA ASP A 369 4.96 -17.97 30.58
C ASP A 369 3.74 -17.05 30.52
N ASP A 370 3.13 -16.76 31.67
CA ASP A 370 2.14 -15.69 31.90
C ASP A 370 2.73 -14.27 31.66
N ARG A 371 3.74 -14.16 30.80
CA ARG A 371 4.47 -12.95 30.44
C ARG A 371 4.07 -12.53 29.02
N VAL A 372 3.55 -11.31 28.93
CA VAL A 372 3.39 -10.60 27.66
C VAL A 372 4.77 -10.25 27.15
N VAL A 373 5.12 -10.76 25.97
CA VAL A 373 6.31 -10.32 25.25
C VAL A 373 5.94 -9.04 24.55
N TYR A 374 6.28 -7.92 25.18
CA TYR A 374 6.23 -6.65 24.49
C TYR A 374 7.27 -6.66 23.35
N ASP A 375 6.88 -6.27 22.14
CA ASP A 375 7.84 -6.03 21.05
C ASP A 375 8.56 -4.69 21.29
N MET A 376 9.30 -4.60 22.41
CA MET A 376 9.99 -3.38 22.85
C MET A 376 11.33 -3.26 22.15
N GLY A 377 11.31 -2.89 20.88
CA GLY A 377 12.48 -2.27 20.26
C GLY A 377 12.89 -0.94 20.92
N ALA A 378 12.10 -0.39 21.87
CA ALA A 378 12.27 0.98 22.35
C ALA A 378 11.79 1.25 23.80
N VAL A 379 12.04 0.36 24.77
CA VAL A 379 11.87 0.75 26.19
C VAL A 379 13.23 0.90 26.87
N PHE A 380 13.52 2.16 27.16
CA PHE A 380 14.60 2.68 27.98
C PHE A 380 14.62 1.96 29.33
N SER A 381 15.69 1.23 29.64
CA SER A 381 15.85 0.48 30.90
C SER A 381 16.23 1.39 32.09
N GLY A 382 15.74 2.63 32.11
CA GLY A 382 16.00 3.56 33.21
C GLY A 382 15.33 3.07 34.48
N GLU A 383 16.13 2.83 35.52
CA GLU A 383 15.68 2.41 36.85
C GLU A 383 14.59 3.35 37.38
N ILE A 384 13.37 2.84 37.53
CA ILE A 384 12.29 3.55 38.21
C ILE A 384 12.59 3.48 39.71
N ALA A 385 13.21 4.52 40.25
CA ALA A 385 13.38 4.69 41.68
C ALA A 385 12.03 5.05 42.32
N ILE A 386 11.39 4.09 42.98
CA ILE A 386 10.19 4.32 43.79
C ILE A 386 10.67 4.97 45.10
N GLY A 387 10.50 6.29 45.21
CA GLY A 387 10.75 7.03 46.44
C GLY A 387 9.86 6.49 47.56
N LYS A 388 10.48 6.07 48.67
CA LYS A 388 9.79 5.78 49.93
C LYS A 388 9.42 7.06 50.66
#